data_AF-A0A6P1R4K5-F1
#
_entry.id   AF-A0A6P1R4K5-F1
#
_cell.length_a   1.000
_cell.length_b   1.000
_cell.length_c   1.000
_cell.angle_alpha   90.00
_cell.angle_beta   90.00
_cell.angle_gamma   90.00
#
_symmetry.space_group_name_H-M   'P 1'
#
loop_
_entity.id
_entity.type
_entity.pdbx_description
1 polymer ?
#
loop_
_entity_poly.entity_id
_entity_poly.type
_entity_poly.pdbx_seq_one_letter_code
_entity_poly.pdbx_strand_id
1 'polypeptide(L)'
;MKLSTIIDNLSSASSVDRVTQHNNQQAQRKAAMAVLAHAEAGEIAARLRAFALPAHQDLRAPENGLVMLRGRVGGDGAPFNLGEATVSRAAVRLASGEVGFGYTLGRDGEKARLIALCDALVQSRDFSASVERDVIAPLREQLTIRRKQAAAETAATKVDFYTMVRGEG
;
A
#
# COMPACT_ATOMS: atom_id res chain seq x y z
N MET A 1 -23.05 -47.20 9.05
CA MET A 1 -22.17 -46.66 8.00
C MET A 1 -22.38 -45.14 7.96
N LYS A 2 -21.51 -44.36 8.62
CA LYS A 2 -21.63 -42.90 8.77
C LYS A 2 -21.05 -42.21 7.53
N LEU A 3 -21.90 -41.76 6.61
CA LEU A 3 -21.49 -40.97 5.43
C LEU A 3 -21.71 -39.46 5.58
N SER A 4 -22.39 -38.98 6.64
CA SER A 4 -22.72 -37.56 6.79
C SER A 4 -21.56 -36.69 7.31
N THR A 5 -20.64 -37.23 8.10
CA THR A 5 -19.58 -36.43 8.75
C THR A 5 -18.46 -35.98 7.79
N ILE A 6 -18.31 -36.61 6.62
CA ILE A 6 -17.24 -36.29 5.66
C ILE A 6 -17.60 -35.09 4.77
N ILE A 7 -18.89 -34.89 4.47
CA ILE A 7 -19.35 -33.87 3.52
C ILE A 7 -19.33 -32.47 4.16
N ASP A 8 -19.71 -32.37 5.44
CA ASP A 8 -19.68 -31.10 6.19
C ASP A 8 -18.24 -30.59 6.41
N ASN A 9 -17.27 -31.51 6.56
CA ASN A 9 -15.87 -31.18 6.80
C ASN A 9 -15.13 -30.72 5.51
N LEU A 10 -15.58 -31.18 4.34
CA LEU A 10 -15.03 -30.75 3.05
C LEU A 10 -15.50 -29.32 2.67
N SER A 11 -16.76 -29.01 3.03
CA SER A 11 -17.33 -27.66 2.85
C SER A 11 -16.67 -26.63 3.76
N SER A 12 -16.45 -26.97 5.04
CA SER A 12 -15.77 -26.09 6.01
C SER A 12 -14.29 -25.85 5.68
N ALA A 13 -13.55 -26.88 5.24
CA ALA A 13 -12.16 -26.73 4.77
C ALA A 13 -12.06 -25.78 3.56
N SER A 14 -12.93 -25.95 2.56
CA SER A 14 -12.95 -25.07 1.37
C SER A 14 -13.32 -23.62 1.69
N SER A 15 -14.06 -23.39 2.78
CA SER A 15 -14.45 -22.08 3.27
C SER A 15 -13.27 -21.37 3.96
N VAL A 16 -12.54 -22.10 4.80
CA VAL A 16 -11.34 -21.61 5.51
C VAL A 16 -10.22 -21.28 4.52
N ASP A 17 -10.02 -22.10 3.49
CA ASP A 17 -9.02 -21.87 2.45
C ASP A 17 -9.31 -20.58 1.66
N ARG A 18 -10.57 -20.34 1.30
CA ARG A 18 -10.99 -19.10 0.60
C ARG A 18 -10.80 -17.85 1.45
N VAL A 19 -11.14 -17.91 2.74
CA VAL A 19 -10.95 -16.79 3.68
C VAL A 19 -9.46 -16.47 3.83
N THR A 20 -8.63 -17.49 3.99
CA THR A 20 -7.17 -17.33 4.13
C THR A 20 -6.55 -16.73 2.87
N GLN A 21 -6.95 -17.22 1.70
CA GLN A 21 -6.49 -16.69 0.41
C GLN A 21 -6.90 -15.23 0.20
N HIS A 22 -8.14 -14.88 0.56
CA HIS A 22 -8.64 -13.50 0.50
C HIS A 22 -7.84 -12.56 1.41
N ASN A 23 -7.56 -12.99 2.65
CA ASN A 23 -6.78 -12.20 3.61
C ASN A 23 -5.34 -11.97 3.13
N ASN A 24 -4.70 -13.01 2.56
CA ASN A 24 -3.38 -12.88 1.98
C ASN A 24 -3.36 -11.90 0.80
N GLN A 25 -4.35 -11.99 -0.09
CA GLN A 25 -4.47 -11.06 -1.21
C GLN A 25 -4.71 -9.62 -0.74
N GLN A 26 -5.52 -9.41 0.30
CA GLN A 26 -5.69 -8.10 0.91
C GLN A 26 -4.39 -7.58 1.54
N ALA A 27 -3.62 -8.43 2.24
CA ALA A 27 -2.35 -8.05 2.84
C ALA A 27 -1.32 -7.66 1.76
N GLN A 28 -1.23 -8.43 0.68
CA GLN A 28 -0.37 -8.13 -0.47
C GLN A 28 -0.73 -6.79 -1.10
N ARG A 29 -2.02 -6.55 -1.36
CA ARG A 29 -2.50 -5.27 -1.91
C ARG A 29 -2.19 -4.10 -0.98
N LYS A 30 -2.44 -4.24 0.33
CA LYS A 30 -2.10 -3.20 1.33
C LYS A 30 -0.61 -2.88 1.32
N ALA A 31 0.25 -3.89 1.24
CA ALA A 31 1.69 -3.71 1.18
C ALA A 31 2.13 -2.99 -0.12
N ALA A 32 1.56 -3.37 -1.27
CA ALA A 32 1.82 -2.70 -2.54
C ALA A 32 1.33 -1.23 -2.54
N MET A 33 0.12 -0.98 -2.04
CA MET A 33 -0.45 0.37 -1.90
C MET A 33 0.42 1.26 -1.01
N ALA A 34 0.95 0.74 0.11
CA ALA A 34 1.84 1.48 0.98
C ALA A 34 3.12 1.91 0.26
N VAL A 35 3.69 1.06 -0.59
CA VAL A 35 4.88 1.40 -1.41
C VAL A 35 4.52 2.48 -2.43
N LEU A 36 3.46 2.25 -3.22
CA LEU A 36 3.06 3.12 -4.32
C LEU A 36 2.65 4.53 -3.85
N ALA A 37 1.98 4.65 -2.69
CA ALA A 37 1.61 5.94 -2.12
C ALA A 37 2.84 6.80 -1.75
N HIS A 38 3.95 6.17 -1.35
CA HIS A 38 5.19 6.86 -0.95
C HIS A 38 6.20 6.99 -2.09
N ALA A 39 6.05 6.25 -3.18
CA ALA A 39 6.90 6.36 -4.36
C ALA A 39 6.60 7.64 -5.15
N GLU A 40 7.60 8.15 -5.87
CA GLU A 40 7.39 9.29 -6.77
C GLU A 40 6.69 8.85 -8.05
N ALA A 41 5.83 9.71 -8.61
CA ALA A 41 5.03 9.40 -9.80
C ALA A 41 5.92 8.97 -10.98
N GLY A 42 7.02 9.69 -11.18
CA GLY A 42 8.01 9.41 -12.23
C GLY A 42 8.67 8.05 -12.09
N GLU A 43 8.89 7.56 -10.86
CA GLU A 43 9.49 6.24 -10.62
C GLU A 43 8.51 5.12 -10.95
N ILE A 44 7.25 5.28 -10.57
CA ILE A 44 6.18 4.33 -10.93
C ILE A 44 6.04 4.29 -12.45
N ALA A 45 5.92 5.45 -13.09
CA ALA A 45 5.78 5.56 -14.54
C ALA A 45 6.97 4.94 -15.29
N ALA A 46 8.20 5.22 -14.86
CA ALA A 46 9.41 4.69 -15.49
C ALA A 46 9.44 3.15 -15.45
N ARG A 47 8.99 2.54 -14.35
CA ARG A 47 8.93 1.07 -14.23
C ARG A 47 7.82 0.47 -15.08
N LEU A 48 6.65 1.10 -15.12
CA LEU A 48 5.53 0.64 -15.96
C LEU A 48 5.83 0.72 -17.46
N ARG A 49 6.71 1.61 -17.91
CA ARG A 49 7.13 1.68 -19.33
C ARG A 49 7.77 0.38 -19.83
N ALA A 50 8.33 -0.44 -18.94
CA ALA A 50 8.91 -1.73 -19.31
C ALA A 50 7.86 -2.84 -19.47
N PHE A 51 6.59 -2.57 -19.15
CA PHE A 51 5.51 -3.54 -19.26
C PHE A 51 4.72 -3.38 -20.56
N ALA A 52 4.43 -4.51 -21.21
CA ALA A 52 3.31 -4.59 -22.14
C ALA A 52 2.00 -4.56 -21.33
N LEU A 53 1.51 -3.37 -21.05
CA LEU A 53 0.31 -3.19 -20.22
C LEU A 53 -0.91 -3.81 -20.91
N PRO A 54 -1.73 -4.58 -20.18
CA PRO A 54 -2.99 -5.08 -20.73
C PRO A 54 -3.91 -3.89 -21.06
N ALA A 55 -4.84 -4.12 -22.00
CA ALA A 55 -5.88 -3.15 -22.29
C ALA A 55 -6.62 -2.78 -20.99
N HIS A 56 -6.82 -1.49 -20.76
CA HIS A 56 -7.44 -0.97 -19.55
C HIS A 56 -8.14 0.34 -19.85
N GLN A 57 -9.05 0.73 -18.96
CA GLN A 57 -9.78 1.98 -19.04
C GLN A 57 -9.94 2.61 -17.67
N ASP A 58 -10.06 3.93 -17.65
CA ASP A 58 -10.35 4.67 -16.43
C ASP A 58 -11.85 4.52 -16.11
N LEU A 59 -12.16 3.94 -14.96
CA LEU A 59 -13.54 3.93 -14.42
C LEU A 59 -13.87 5.26 -13.73
N ARG A 60 -12.85 5.89 -13.17
CA ARG A 60 -12.91 7.24 -12.60
C ARG A 60 -11.64 7.94 -13.05
N ALA A 61 -11.82 9.02 -13.82
CA ALA A 61 -10.72 9.92 -14.14
C ALA A 61 -10.10 10.48 -12.84
N PRO A 62 -8.82 10.89 -12.85
CA PRO A 62 -8.21 11.46 -11.66
C PRO A 62 -8.96 12.69 -11.15
N GLU A 63 -9.36 12.63 -9.88
CA GLU A 63 -10.12 13.70 -9.20
C GLU A 63 -9.36 14.16 -7.96
N ASN A 64 -9.23 15.49 -7.81
CA ASN A 64 -8.74 16.10 -6.58
C ASN A 64 -9.91 16.41 -5.64
N GLY A 65 -9.76 16.04 -4.38
CA GLY A 65 -10.73 16.30 -3.33
C GLY A 65 -10.04 16.57 -2.00
N LEU A 66 -10.82 16.57 -0.93
CA LEU A 66 -10.35 16.80 0.43
C LEU A 66 -10.65 15.57 1.30
N VAL A 67 -9.78 15.32 2.26
CA VAL A 67 -9.97 14.33 3.32
C VAL A 67 -9.81 14.98 4.68
N MET A 68 -10.71 14.66 5.61
CA MET A 68 -10.63 15.13 6.99
C MET A 68 -9.50 14.41 7.72
N LEU A 69 -8.50 15.16 8.17
CA LEU A 69 -7.44 14.67 9.04
C LEU A 69 -7.96 14.62 10.48
N ARG A 70 -7.70 13.50 11.16
CA ARG A 70 -8.03 13.33 12.58
C ARG A 70 -6.77 13.23 13.42
N GLY A 71 -6.65 14.12 14.40
CA GLY A 71 -5.63 14.06 15.44
C GLY A 71 -6.12 13.34 16.69
N ARG A 72 -5.22 13.11 17.65
CA ARG A 72 -5.54 12.62 19.00
C ARG A 72 -4.93 13.54 20.05
N VAL A 73 -5.71 13.93 21.05
CA VAL A 73 -5.24 14.78 22.15
C VAL A 73 -4.05 14.09 22.85
N GLY A 74 -2.90 14.77 22.96
CA GLY A 74 -1.70 14.21 23.60
C GLY A 74 -1.02 13.05 22.85
N GLY A 75 -1.49 12.68 21.64
CA GLY A 75 -0.93 11.60 20.82
C GLY A 75 -1.76 10.31 20.83
N ASP A 76 -2.34 9.93 21.97
CA ASP A 76 -3.10 8.69 22.16
C ASP A 76 -4.52 8.89 22.73
N GLY A 77 -4.88 10.13 23.10
CA GLY A 77 -6.18 10.48 23.65
C GLY A 77 -7.34 10.50 22.65
N ALA A 78 -8.39 11.25 23.00
CA ALA A 78 -9.62 11.34 22.22
C ALA A 78 -9.37 11.89 20.80
N PRO A 79 -10.05 11.35 19.77
CA PRO A 79 -9.90 11.84 18.40
C PRO A 79 -10.59 13.20 18.22
N PHE A 80 -10.00 14.07 17.41
CA PHE A 80 -10.59 15.35 17.00
C PHE A 80 -10.27 15.67 15.53
N ASN A 81 -11.08 16.51 14.89
CA ASN A 81 -10.83 16.96 13.51
C ASN A 81 -9.69 17.99 13.51
N LEU A 82 -8.55 17.66 12.90
CA LEU A 82 -7.36 18.50 12.83
C LEU A 82 -7.44 19.51 11.69
N GLY A 83 -8.19 19.18 10.63
CA GLY A 83 -8.32 19.99 9.42
C GLY A 83 -8.47 19.10 8.18
N GLU A 84 -8.27 19.66 7.00
CA GLU A 84 -8.39 18.95 5.74
C GLU A 84 -7.05 18.88 5.00
N ALA A 85 -6.84 17.78 4.28
CA ALA A 85 -5.73 17.64 3.33
C ALA A 85 -6.27 17.34 1.94
N THR A 86 -5.54 17.78 0.92
CA THR A 86 -5.87 17.43 -0.46
C THR A 86 -5.51 15.98 -0.75
N VAL A 87 -6.37 15.31 -1.51
CA VAL A 87 -6.18 13.94 -1.96
C VAL A 87 -6.53 13.85 -3.44
N SER A 88 -5.72 13.12 -4.20
CA SER A 88 -6.05 12.71 -5.56
C SER A 88 -6.51 11.26 -5.55
N ARG A 89 -7.60 10.97 -6.25
CA ARG A 89 -8.14 9.61 -6.39
C ARG A 89 -8.43 9.23 -7.83
N ALA A 90 -8.25 7.96 -8.17
CA ALA A 90 -8.57 7.41 -9.49
C ALA A 90 -9.01 5.94 -9.36
N ALA A 91 -9.68 5.43 -10.40
CA ALA A 91 -10.00 4.02 -10.52
C ALA A 91 -9.81 3.54 -11.96
N VAL A 92 -9.14 2.39 -12.11
CA VAL A 92 -8.80 1.79 -13.41
C VAL A 92 -9.34 0.36 -13.43
N ARG A 93 -9.85 -0.08 -14.59
CA ARG A 93 -10.27 -1.46 -14.82
C ARG A 93 -9.48 -2.07 -15.97
N LEU A 94 -8.90 -3.24 -15.75
CA LEU A 94 -8.28 -4.03 -16.81
C LEU A 94 -9.37 -4.70 -17.67
N ALA A 95 -9.05 -5.04 -18.91
CA ALA A 95 -9.96 -5.78 -19.79
C ALA A 95 -10.37 -7.16 -19.23
N SER A 96 -9.50 -7.78 -18.42
CA SER A 96 -9.77 -9.01 -17.68
C SER A 96 -10.75 -8.83 -16.49
N GLY A 97 -11.07 -7.58 -16.13
CA GLY A 97 -12.13 -7.24 -15.18
C GLY A 97 -11.66 -6.77 -13.81
N GLU A 98 -10.38 -6.94 -13.46
CA GLU A 98 -9.83 -6.45 -12.20
C GLU A 98 -9.91 -4.92 -12.12
N VAL A 99 -10.39 -4.42 -10.98
CA VAL A 99 -10.52 -2.99 -10.70
C VAL A 99 -9.51 -2.60 -9.63
N GLY A 100 -8.68 -1.63 -9.97
CA GLY A 100 -7.72 -1.04 -9.06
C GLY A 100 -8.09 0.38 -8.66
N PHE A 101 -7.67 0.76 -7.47
CA PHE A 101 -7.93 2.07 -6.88
C PHE A 101 -6.63 2.76 -6.52
N GLY A 102 -6.59 4.07 -6.74
CA GLY A 102 -5.45 4.90 -6.39
C GLY A 102 -5.88 6.06 -5.53
N TYR A 103 -5.14 6.26 -4.43
CA TYR A 103 -5.27 7.40 -3.54
C TYR A 103 -3.88 7.89 -3.18
N THR A 104 -3.65 9.20 -3.28
CA THR A 104 -2.42 9.84 -2.82
C THR A 104 -2.75 11.19 -2.21
N LEU A 105 -2.03 11.57 -1.15
CA LEU A 105 -2.07 12.94 -0.65
C LEU A 105 -1.53 13.89 -1.72
N GLY A 106 -2.04 15.12 -1.70
CA GLY A 106 -1.71 16.16 -2.67
C GLY A 106 -2.70 16.22 -3.82
N ARG A 107 -2.20 16.68 -4.98
CA ARG A 107 -2.99 17.01 -6.18
C ARG A 107 -2.50 16.31 -7.44
N ASP A 108 -1.64 15.31 -7.28
CA ASP A 108 -1.07 14.54 -8.38
C ASP A 108 -2.06 13.47 -8.86
N GLY A 109 -2.89 13.88 -9.83
CA GLY A 109 -3.86 13.00 -10.47
C GLY A 109 -3.22 11.86 -11.27
N GLU A 110 -2.06 12.12 -11.89
CA GLU A 110 -1.37 11.09 -12.68
C GLU A 110 -0.82 10.00 -11.75
N LYS A 111 -0.22 10.39 -10.62
CA LYS A 111 0.17 9.43 -9.59
C LYS A 111 -1.03 8.61 -9.11
N ALA A 112 -2.17 9.24 -8.81
CA ALA A 112 -3.37 8.50 -8.42
C ALA A 112 -3.78 7.46 -9.49
N ARG A 113 -3.73 7.83 -10.77
CA ARG A 113 -4.01 6.92 -11.89
C ARG A 113 -3.04 5.76 -11.97
N LEU A 114 -1.73 6.03 -11.85
CA LEU A 114 -0.68 5.01 -11.88
C LEU A 114 -0.82 4.03 -10.71
N ILE A 115 -1.14 4.52 -9.51
CA ILE A 115 -1.44 3.68 -8.34
C ILE A 115 -2.63 2.77 -8.64
N ALA A 116 -3.72 3.31 -9.21
CA ALA A 116 -4.91 2.54 -9.56
C ALA A 116 -4.62 1.44 -10.58
N LEU A 117 -3.81 1.73 -11.61
CA LEU A 117 -3.40 0.72 -12.58
C LEU A 117 -2.55 -0.39 -11.93
N CYS A 118 -1.56 -0.04 -11.11
CA CYS A 118 -0.76 -1.01 -10.38
C CYS A 118 -1.60 -1.88 -9.44
N ASP A 119 -2.58 -1.31 -8.72
CA ASP A 119 -3.49 -2.08 -7.86
C ASP A 119 -4.28 -3.12 -8.67
N ALA A 120 -4.74 -2.75 -9.87
CA ALA A 120 -5.45 -3.66 -10.76
C ALA A 120 -4.53 -4.81 -11.25
N LEU A 121 -3.28 -4.49 -11.60
CA LEU A 121 -2.29 -5.47 -12.04
C LEU A 121 -1.86 -6.44 -10.92
N VAL A 122 -1.74 -5.96 -9.68
CA VAL A 122 -1.43 -6.81 -8.50
C VAL A 122 -2.51 -7.86 -8.26
N GLN A 123 -3.77 -7.56 -8.62
CA GLN A 123 -4.89 -8.49 -8.53
C GLN A 123 -4.92 -9.52 -9.67
N SER A 124 -4.35 -9.18 -10.82
CA SER A 124 -4.38 -10.02 -12.01
C SER A 124 -3.51 -11.26 -11.86
N ARG A 125 -4.05 -12.43 -12.22
CA ARG A 125 -3.30 -13.70 -12.16
C ARG A 125 -2.05 -13.67 -13.06
N ASP A 126 -2.14 -13.00 -14.20
CA ASP A 126 -1.08 -13.01 -15.21
C ASP A 126 0.03 -11.98 -14.92
N PHE A 127 -0.32 -10.88 -14.24
CA PHE A 127 0.58 -9.74 -14.01
C PHE A 127 1.04 -9.58 -12.56
N SER A 128 0.40 -10.21 -11.58
CA SER A 128 0.72 -9.99 -10.16
C SER A 128 2.20 -10.25 -9.85
N ALA A 129 2.75 -11.36 -10.34
CA ALA A 129 4.15 -11.73 -10.09
C ALA A 129 5.15 -10.79 -10.78
N SER A 130 4.87 -10.36 -12.02
CA SER A 130 5.77 -9.45 -12.75
C SER A 130 5.72 -8.04 -12.16
N VAL A 131 4.53 -7.52 -11.85
CA VAL A 131 4.39 -6.21 -11.21
C VAL A 131 5.04 -6.17 -9.83
N GLU A 132 4.90 -7.22 -9.02
CA GLU A 132 5.60 -7.28 -7.74
C GLU A 132 7.13 -7.24 -7.95
N ARG A 133 7.66 -8.04 -8.87
CA ARG A 133 9.10 -8.15 -9.12
C ARG A 133 9.72 -6.88 -9.73
N ASP A 134 9.08 -6.29 -10.73
CA ASP A 134 9.71 -5.27 -11.57
C ASP A 134 9.25 -3.85 -11.22
N VAL A 135 8.12 -3.70 -10.51
CA VAL A 135 7.60 -2.40 -10.06
C VAL A 135 7.67 -2.26 -8.54
N ILE A 136 6.97 -3.12 -7.79
CA ILE A 136 6.73 -2.88 -6.36
C ILE A 136 7.99 -3.15 -5.53
N ALA A 137 8.66 -4.29 -5.70
CA ALA A 137 9.84 -4.65 -4.92
C ALA A 137 11.00 -3.66 -5.10
N PRO A 138 11.34 -3.19 -6.32
CA PRO A 138 12.38 -2.18 -6.50
C PRO A 138 12.02 -0.83 -5.85
N LEU A 139 10.76 -0.39 -5.95
CA LEU A 139 10.31 0.84 -5.27
C LEU A 139 10.38 0.68 -3.74
N ARG A 140 10.01 -0.49 -3.21
CA ARG A 140 10.09 -0.80 -1.78
C ARG A 140 11.53 -0.72 -1.26
N GLU A 141 12.48 -1.24 -2.04
CA GLU A 141 13.90 -1.19 -1.69
C GLU A 141 14.40 0.27 -1.68
N GLN A 142 14.10 1.04 -2.73
CA GLN A 142 14.45 2.46 -2.81
C GLN A 142 13.90 3.27 -1.63
N LEU A 143 12.63 3.05 -1.26
CA LEU A 143 12.02 3.70 -0.10
C LEU A 143 12.69 3.29 1.22
N THR A 144 13.10 2.02 1.35
CA THR A 144 13.79 1.52 2.54
C THR A 144 15.16 2.17 2.67
N ILE A 145 15.91 2.30 1.57
CA ILE A 145 17.20 2.99 1.54
C ILE A 145 17.05 4.46 1.96
N ARG A 146 16.10 5.20 1.35
CA ARG A 146 15.83 6.61 1.70
C ARG A 146 15.48 6.78 3.17
N ARG A 147 14.62 5.91 3.71
CA ARG A 147 14.23 5.93 5.13
C ARG A 147 15.42 5.68 6.05
N LYS A 148 16.30 4.72 5.72
CA LYS A 148 17.53 4.46 6.48
C LYS A 148 18.47 5.66 6.47
N GLN A 149 18.64 6.31 5.33
CA GLN A 149 19.47 7.52 5.21
C GLN A 149 18.92 8.66 6.08
N ALA A 150 17.62 8.98 5.94
CA ALA A 150 16.98 10.03 6.75
C ALA A 150 17.03 9.72 8.26
N ALA A 151 16.88 8.45 8.65
CA ALA A 151 17.00 8.03 10.05
C ALA A 151 18.43 8.20 10.58
N ALA A 152 19.45 7.88 9.78
CA ALA A 152 20.85 8.06 10.16
C ALA A 152 21.20 9.56 10.31
N GLU A 153 20.74 10.40 9.39
CA GLU A 153 20.89 11.86 9.46
C GLU A 153 20.21 12.43 10.73
N THR A 154 18.99 11.98 11.03
CA THR A 154 18.28 12.38 12.25
C THR A 154 18.99 11.91 13.51
N ALA A 155 19.49 10.67 13.53
CA ALA A 155 20.22 10.12 14.67
C ALA A 155 21.49 10.91 15.00
N ALA A 156 22.16 11.49 13.99
CA ALA A 156 23.31 12.37 14.20
C ALA A 156 22.96 13.68 14.94
N THR A 157 21.68 14.04 15.03
CA THR A 157 21.19 15.21 15.80
C THR A 157 20.74 14.86 17.22
N LYS A 158 20.83 13.59 17.62
CA LYS A 158 20.40 13.14 18.95
C LYS A 158 21.33 13.67 20.03
N VAL A 159 20.77 14.29 21.06
CA VAL A 159 21.50 14.69 22.26
C VAL A 159 21.42 13.58 23.30
N ASP A 160 22.58 13.02 23.66
CA ASP A 160 22.69 12.03 24.74
C ASP A 160 23.06 12.73 26.06
N PHE A 161 22.18 12.64 27.05
CA PHE A 161 22.44 13.09 28.42
C PHE A 161 22.84 11.89 29.27
N TYR A 162 24.07 11.89 29.79
CA TYR A 162 24.54 10.93 30.80
C TYR A 162 24.98 11.68 32.05
N THR A 163 24.59 11.17 33.22
CA THR A 163 25.20 11.54 34.51
C THR A 163 26.04 10.36 35.00
N MET A 164 27.37 10.56 35.08
CA MET A 164 28.30 9.58 35.64
C MET A 164 28.10 9.54 37.16
N VAL A 165 27.51 8.46 37.67
CA VAL A 165 27.44 8.22 39.12
C VAL A 165 28.74 7.57 39.55
N ARG A 166 29.54 8.28 40.37
CA ARG A 166 30.69 7.68 41.06
C ARG A 166 30.12 6.80 42.16
N GLY A 167 30.26 5.48 42.04
CA GLY A 167 29.95 4.56 43.14
C GLY A 167 30.91 4.83 44.29
N GLU A 168 30.43 5.46 45.36
CA GLU A 168 31.08 5.37 46.65
C GLU A 168 30.73 4.01 47.24
N GLY A 169 31.77 3.25 47.60
CA GLY A 169 31.67 1.98 48.30
C GLY A 169 31.42 2.15 49.79
#